data_AF-L0JIZ3-F1
#
_entry.id   AF-L0JIZ3-F1
#
_cell.length_a   1.000
_cell.length_b   1.000
_cell.length_c   1.000
_cell.angle_alpha   90.00
_cell.angle_beta   90.00
_cell.angle_gamma   90.00
#
_symmetry.space_group_name_H-M   'P 1'
#
loop_
_entity.id
_entity.type
_entity.pdbx_description
1 polymer ?
#
loop_
_entity_poly.entity_id
_entity_poly.type
_entity_poly.pdbx_seq_one_letter_code
_entity_poly.pdbx_strand_id
1 'polypeptide(L)' 'MELSPEEYGAYWRASIRVAAGALVIFFGTRLTAPLRTHPEIGASALGVVLFVLLVLVGTYLATLGLARVVRTAVDAET' A
#
# COMPACT_ATOMS: atom_id res chain seq x y z
N MET A 1 7.23 21.27 -16.72
CA MET A 1 8.21 20.24 -17.13
C MET A 1 7.52 19.31 -18.07
N GLU A 2 7.96 19.24 -19.33
CA GLU A 2 7.60 18.11 -20.19
C GLU A 2 8.38 16.91 -19.69
N LEU A 3 7.70 15.94 -19.09
CA LEU A 3 8.33 14.70 -18.63
C LEU A 3 8.78 13.88 -19.83
N SER A 4 10.01 13.39 -19.80
CA SER A 4 10.48 12.41 -20.76
C SER A 4 9.66 11.11 -20.65
N PRO A 5 9.57 10.31 -21.73
CA PRO A 5 8.85 9.03 -21.70
C PRO A 5 9.35 8.08 -20.60
N GLU A 6 10.64 8.15 -20.27
CA GLU A 6 11.28 7.32 -19.26
C GLU A 6 10.84 7.70 -17.85
N GLU A 7 10.81 9.00 -17.54
CA GLU A 7 10.31 9.54 -16.27
C GLU A 7 8.83 9.22 -16.09
N TYR A 8 8.02 9.40 -17.14
CA TYR A 8 6.60 9.03 -17.11
C TYR A 8 6.43 7.54 -16.78
N GLY A 9 7.23 6.67 -17.41
CA GLY A 9 7.24 5.25 -17.10
C GLY A 9 7.67 4.94 -15.66
N ALA A 10 8.60 5.70 -15.10
CA ALA A 10 9.03 5.57 -13.71
C ALA A 10 7.92 5.96 -12.73
N TYR A 11 7.25 7.10 -12.96
CA TYR A 11 6.08 7.51 -12.17
C TYR A 11 4.96 6.48 -12.24
N TRP A 12 4.66 5.96 -13.44
CA TRP A 12 3.64 4.93 -13.61
C TRP A 12 3.91 3.67 -12.76
N ARG A 13 5.14 3.14 -12.83
CA ARG A 13 5.56 1.97 -12.02
C ARG A 13 5.55 2.23 -10.52
N ALA A 14 5.78 3.48 -10.11
CA ALA A 14 5.71 3.89 -8.72
C ALA A 14 4.25 3.99 -8.24
N SER A 15 3.37 4.59 -9.03
CA SER A 15 1.93 4.69 -8.77
C SER A 15 1.27 3.31 -8.65
N ILE A 16 1.68 2.33 -9.45
CA ILE A 16 1.20 0.94 -9.31
C ILE A 16 1.52 0.38 -7.91
N ARG A 17 2.68 0.71 -7.32
CA ARG A 17 3.02 0.26 -5.96
C ARG A 17 2.18 0.94 -4.90
N VAL A 18 1.91 2.24 -5.07
CA VAL A 18 0.99 2.98 -4.21
C VAL A 18 -0.39 2.34 -4.24
N ALA A 19 -0.92 2.09 -5.44
CA ALA A 19 -2.20 1.44 -5.63
C ALA A 19 -2.22 0.02 -5.03
N ALA A 20 -1.15 -0.77 -5.21
CA ALA A 20 -1.04 -2.09 -4.60
C ALA A 20 -1.12 -2.03 -3.07
N GLY A 21 -0.43 -1.08 -2.44
CA GLY A 21 -0.52 -0.86 -0.99
C GLY A 21 -1.93 -0.51 -0.53
N ALA A 22 -2.61 0.40 -1.24
CA ALA A 22 -4.00 0.77 -0.95
C ALA A 22 -4.96 -0.41 -1.11
N LEU A 23 -4.78 -1.23 -2.15
CA LEU A 23 -5.58 -2.44 -2.39
C LEU A 23 -5.37 -3.49 -1.30
N VAL A 24 -4.14 -3.68 -0.82
CA VAL A 24 -3.86 -4.58 0.32
C VAL A 24 -4.65 -4.16 1.55
N ILE A 25 -4.69 -2.86 1.88
CA ILE A 25 -5.47 -2.35 3.01
C ILE A 25 -6.97 -2.56 2.78
N PHE A 26 -7.45 -2.20 1.59
CA PHE A 26 -8.86 -2.30 1.22
C PHE A 26 -9.39 -3.74 1.26
N PHE A 27 -8.66 -4.68 0.67
CA PHE A 27 -9.02 -6.10 0.70
C PHE A 27 -8.74 -6.72 2.06
N GLY A 28 -7.68 -6.33 2.75
CA GLY A 28 -7.37 -6.80 4.10
C GLY A 28 -8.46 -6.44 5.11
N THR A 29 -9.07 -5.26 4.97
CA THR A 29 -10.22 -4.84 5.79
C THR A 29 -11.40 -5.81 5.63
N ARG A 30 -11.69 -6.24 4.40
CA ARG A 30 -12.79 -7.16 4.07
C ARG A 30 -12.48 -8.60 4.46
N LEU A 31 -11.27 -9.05 4.13
CA LEU A 31 -10.81 -10.41 4.41
C LEU A 31 -10.87 -10.71 5.91
N THR A 32 -10.49 -9.75 6.74
CA THR A 32 -10.46 -9.92 8.20
C THR A 32 -11.78 -9.60 8.89
N ALA A 33 -12.76 -9.03 8.18
CA ALA A 33 -14.03 -8.61 8.79
C ALA A 33 -14.80 -9.77 9.48
N PRO A 34 -14.92 -10.98 8.90
CA PRO A 34 -15.62 -12.09 9.56
C PRO A 34 -14.95 -12.52 10.86
N LEU A 35 -13.61 -12.50 10.91
CA LEU A 35 -12.86 -12.85 12.12
C LEU A 35 -13.01 -11.75 13.18
N ARG A 36 -12.84 -10.48 12.81
CA ARG A 36 -12.93 -9.34 13.75
C ARG A 36 -14.30 -9.20 14.40
N THR A 37 -15.36 -9.62 13.71
CA THR A 37 -16.75 -9.55 14.19
C THR A 37 -17.23 -10.86 14.83
N HIS A 38 -16.33 -11.85 14.96
CA HIS A 38 -16.66 -13.14 15.53
C HIS A 38 -16.90 -13.03 17.06
N PRO A 39 -17.88 -13.75 17.63
CA PRO A 39 -18.17 -13.69 19.07
C PRO A 39 -17.03 -14.23 19.96
N GLU A 40 -16.34 -15.28 19.49
CA GLU A 40 -15.19 -15.86 20.19
C GLU A 40 -13.99 -14.90 20.22
N ILE A 41 -13.49 -14.61 21.42
CA ILE A 41 -12.39 -13.65 21.65
C ILE A 41 -11.14 -14.06 20.88
N GLY A 42 -10.79 -15.36 20.86
CA GLY A 42 -9.62 -15.85 20.14
C GLY A 42 -9.67 -15.58 18.64
N ALA A 43 -10.83 -15.80 18.02
CA ALA A 43 -11.05 -15.53 16.60
C ALA A 43 -11.04 -14.02 16.31
N SER A 44 -11.68 -13.22 17.16
CA SER A 44 -11.68 -11.76 17.04
C SER A 44 -10.28 -11.17 17.16
N ALA A 45 -9.51 -11.58 18.17
CA ALA A 45 -8.13 -11.17 18.37
C ALA A 45 -7.24 -11.53 17.17
N LEU A 46 -7.35 -12.75 16.65
CA LEU A 46 -6.64 -13.17 15.44
C LEU A 46 -7.01 -12.27 14.25
N GLY A 47 -8.30 -11.99 14.06
CA GLY A 47 -8.78 -11.09 13.02
C GLY A 47 -8.18 -9.69 13.11
N VAL A 48 -8.07 -9.14 14.31
CA VAL A 48 -7.47 -7.82 14.55
C VAL A 48 -5.97 -7.84 14.26
N VAL A 49 -5.23 -8.85 14.75
CA VAL A 49 -3.79 -8.98 14.49
C VAL A 49 -3.51 -9.10 12.99
N LEU A 50 -4.24 -9.97 12.29
CA LEU A 50 -4.11 -10.12 10.84
C LEU A 50 -4.41 -8.80 10.11
N PHE A 51 -5.43 -8.07 10.55
CA PHE A 51 -5.77 -6.78 9.96
C PHE A 51 -4.65 -5.76 10.13
N VAL A 52 -4.09 -5.63 11.34
CA VAL A 52 -2.96 -4.73 11.62
C VAL A 52 -1.76 -5.09 10.75
N LEU A 53 -1.41 -6.37 10.62
CA LEU A 53 -0.31 -6.81 9.77
C LEU A 53 -0.54 -6.43 8.30
N LEU A 54 -1.75 -6.62 7.79
CA LEU A 54 -2.09 -6.22 6.42
C LEU A 54 -2.04 -4.71 6.22
N VAL A 55 -2.46 -3.92 7.21
CA VAL A 55 -2.31 -2.46 7.19
C VAL A 55 -0.85 -2.04 7.15
N LEU A 56 0.02 -2.67 7.95
CA LEU A 56 1.46 -2.40 7.95
C LEU A 56 2.09 -2.74 6.60
N VAL A 57 1.78 -3.92 6.04
CA VAL A 57 2.27 -4.34 4.72
C VAL A 57 1.79 -3.39 3.62
N GLY A 58 0.51 -3.04 3.61
CA GLY A 58 -0.06 -2.12 2.62
C GLY A 58 0.56 -0.73 2.71
N THR A 59 0.75 -0.21 3.93
CA THR A 59 1.40 1.08 4.18
C THR A 59 2.85 1.07 3.73
N TYR A 60 3.59 -0.01 4.01
CA TYR A 60 4.97 -0.17 3.55
C TYR A 60 5.08 -0.16 2.02
N LEU A 61 4.23 -0.92 1.32
CA LEU A 61 4.19 -0.93 -0.15
C LEU A 61 3.86 0.44 -0.73
N ALA A 62 2.88 1.13 -0.12
CA ALA A 62 2.51 2.47 -0.55
C ALA A 62 3.65 3.47 -0.36
N THR A 63 4.32 3.40 0.79
CA THR A 63 5.48 4.26 1.12
C THR A 63 6.65 4.00 0.16
N LEU A 64 6.91 2.74 -0.21
CA LEU A 64 7.92 2.42 -1.23
C LEU A 64 7.57 3.00 -2.61
N GLY A 65 6.28 2.99 -2.97
CA GLY A 65 5.81 3.67 -4.18
C GLY A 65 6.08 5.17 -4.11
N LEU A 66 5.66 5.81 -3.02
CA LEU A 66 5.86 7.24 -2.79
C LEU A 66 7.34 7.64 -2.80
N ALA A 67 8.21 6.90 -2.12
CA ALA A 67 9.65 7.18 -2.10
C ALA A 67 10.26 7.14 -3.51
N ARG A 68 9.76 6.27 -4.40
CA ARG A 68 10.21 6.22 -5.79
C ARG A 68 9.74 7.43 -6.58
N VAL A 69 8.49 7.87 -6.38
CA VAL A 69 7.96 9.11 -6.98
C VAL A 69 8.83 10.29 -6.57
N VAL A 70 9.11 10.44 -5.27
CA VAL A 70 9.92 11.55 -4.75
C VAL A 70 11.33 11.52 -5.34
N ARG A 71 11.97 10.37 -5.37
CA ARG A 71 13.30 10.25 -5.98
C ARG A 71 13.30 10.60 -7.47
N THR A 72 12.32 10.11 -8.25
CA THR A 72 12.19 10.47 -9.67
C THR A 72 11.94 11.97 -9.85
N ALA A 73 11.21 12.63 -8.94
CA ALA A 73 11.02 14.07 -8.99
C ALA A 73 12.32 14.84 -8.71
N VAL A 74 13.06 14.44 -7.68
CA VAL A 74 14.35 15.04 -7.34
C VAL A 74 15.37 14.85 -8.45
N ASP A 75 15.48 13.62 -8.99
CA ASP A 75 16.41 13.30 -10.08
C ASP A 75 16.09 14.10 -11.37
N ALA A 76 14.84 14.52 -11.58
CA ALA A 76 14.42 15.33 -12.72
C ALA A 76 14.68 16.85 -12.54
N GLU A 77 14.88 17.30 -11.29
CA GLU A 77 15.18 18.70 -10.96
C GLU A 77 16.68 19.03 -11.02
N THR A 78 17.55 18.03 -10.78
CA THR A 78 19.02 18.16 -10.80
C THR A 78 19.63 17.88 -12.17
#